data_AF-A0A158KWF8-F1
#
_entry.id   AF-A0A158KWF8-F1
#
_cell.length_a   1.000
_cell.length_b   1.000
_cell.length_c   1.000
_cell.angle_alpha   90.00
_cell.angle_beta   90.00
_cell.angle_gamma   90.00
#
_symmetry.space_group_name_H-M   'P 1'
#
loop_
_entity.id
_entity.type
_entity.pdbx_description
1 polymer ?
#
loop_
_entity_poly.entity_id
_entity_poly.type
_entity_poly.pdbx_seq_one_letter_code
_entity_poly.pdbx_strand_id
1 'polypeptide(L)'
;MTKYLISFPKSAMDISDEDMAAVGEAAHAVIREAKDAGAYVFGGGINEDVAPLMVAADATITNETYPQTKEFDGGFCVLEGGSQRPRRQQAREASDGLH
;
A
#
# COMPACT_ATOMS: atom_id res chain seq x y z
N MET A 1 12.02 -9.35 13.96
CA MET A 1 10.67 -8.82 13.68
C MET A 1 10.56 -8.63 12.19
N THR A 2 9.47 -9.11 11.58
CA THR A 2 9.34 -9.11 10.11
C THR A 2 8.36 -8.02 9.70
N LYS A 3 8.76 -7.18 8.74
CA LYS A 3 7.89 -6.17 8.14
C LYS A 3 7.43 -6.66 6.78
N TYR A 4 6.19 -6.35 6.43
CA TYR A 4 5.57 -6.73 5.18
C TYR A 4 5.09 -5.47 4.48
N LEU A 5 5.51 -5.28 3.23
CA LEU A 5 4.93 -4.29 2.33
C LEU A 5 3.84 -4.98 1.52
N ILE A 6 2.63 -4.42 1.58
CA ILE A 6 1.49 -4.84 0.78
C ILE A 6 1.19 -3.67 -0.16
N SER A 7 1.31 -3.91 -1.46
CA SER A 7 1.03 -2.92 -2.51
C SER A 7 -0.32 -3.20 -3.14
N PHE A 8 -1.04 -2.13 -3.43
CA PHE A 8 -2.35 -2.12 -4.07
C PHE A 8 -2.24 -1.21 -5.31
N PRO A 9 -1.79 -1.76 -6.45
CA PRO A 9 -1.65 -0.97 -7.67
C PRO A 9 -3.03 -0.60 -8.20
N LYS A 10 -3.15 0.59 -8.78
CA LYS A 10 -4.40 1.11 -9.35
C LYS A 10 -4.95 0.19 -10.44
N SER A 11 -4.07 -0.40 -11.23
CA SER A 11 -4.44 -1.39 -12.27
C SER A 11 -5.13 -2.64 -11.74
N ALA A 12 -4.99 -2.95 -10.43
CA ALA A 12 -5.70 -4.04 -9.77
C ALA A 12 -7.01 -3.58 -9.10
N MET A 13 -7.29 -2.27 -9.07
CA MET A 13 -8.52 -1.69 -8.51
C MET A 13 -9.54 -1.49 -9.64
N ASP A 14 -10.48 -2.42 -9.77
CA ASP A 14 -11.64 -2.30 -10.68
C ASP A 14 -12.85 -1.82 -9.88
N ILE A 15 -12.83 -0.55 -9.46
CA ILE A 15 -13.81 0.05 -8.54
C ILE A 15 -14.48 1.22 -9.25
N SER A 16 -15.81 1.26 -9.21
CA SER A 16 -16.57 2.38 -9.75
C SER A 16 -16.37 3.65 -8.91
N ASP A 17 -16.45 4.84 -9.51
CA ASP A 17 -16.35 6.11 -8.77
C ASP A 17 -17.37 6.21 -7.61
N GLU A 18 -18.51 5.52 -7.75
CA GLU A 18 -19.59 5.43 -6.77
C GLU A 18 -19.17 4.65 -5.51
N ASP A 19 -18.37 3.60 -5.72
CA ASP A 19 -17.93 2.65 -4.69
C ASP A 19 -16.61 3.07 -4.02
N MET A 20 -15.87 4.01 -4.62
CA MET A 20 -14.58 4.49 -4.10
C MET A 20 -14.64 4.96 -2.64
N ALA A 21 -15.74 5.60 -2.23
CA ALA A 21 -15.93 6.04 -0.85
C ALA A 21 -16.13 4.85 0.12
N ALA A 22 -16.88 3.84 -0.30
CA ALA A 22 -17.13 2.64 0.50
C ALA A 22 -15.84 1.79 0.65
N VAL A 23 -15.10 1.64 -0.45
CA VAL A 23 -13.78 1.00 -0.48
C VAL A 23 -12.80 1.73 0.43
N GLY A 24 -12.75 3.07 0.37
CA GLY A 24 -11.90 3.88 1.25
C GLY A 24 -12.20 3.63 2.74
N GLU A 25 -13.48 3.54 3.10
CA GLU A 25 -13.88 3.23 4.48
C GLU A 25 -13.54 1.79 4.90
N ALA A 26 -13.69 0.81 3.99
CA ALA A 26 -13.31 -0.58 4.23
C ALA A 26 -11.80 -0.70 4.46
N ALA A 27 -10.99 -0.05 3.62
CA ALA A 27 -9.53 0.02 3.79
C ALA A 27 -9.15 0.70 5.13
N HIS A 28 -9.84 1.78 5.50
CA HIS A 28 -9.64 2.43 6.79
C HIS A 28 -10.00 1.52 7.97
N ALA A 29 -11.03 0.69 7.85
CA ALA A 29 -11.41 -0.28 8.89
C ALA A 29 -10.29 -1.30 9.13
N VAL A 30 -9.71 -1.86 8.07
CA VAL A 30 -8.59 -2.81 8.19
C VAL A 30 -7.35 -2.15 8.80
N ILE A 31 -7.06 -0.90 8.43
CA ILE A 31 -5.97 -0.14 9.06
C ILE A 31 -6.22 0.09 10.56
N ARG A 32 -7.47 0.40 10.97
CA ARG A 32 -7.82 0.55 12.40
C ARG A 32 -7.57 -0.75 13.16
N GLU A 33 -8.03 -1.88 12.64
CA GLU A 33 -7.80 -3.19 13.25
C GLU A 33 -6.31 -3.55 13.33
N ALA A 34 -5.53 -3.23 12.30
CA ALA A 34 -4.08 -3.45 12.30
C ALA A 34 -3.37 -2.56 13.34
N LYS A 35 -3.84 -1.32 13.55
CA LYS A 35 -3.33 -0.42 14.60
C LYS A 35 -3.66 -0.97 15.99
N ASP A 36 -4.90 -1.39 16.22
CA ASP A 36 -5.34 -1.96 17.50
C ASP A 36 -4.56 -3.24 17.85
N ALA A 37 -4.21 -4.03 16.84
CA ALA A 37 -3.36 -5.21 17.00
C ALA A 37 -1.87 -4.89 17.18
N GLY A 38 -1.45 -3.62 17.17
CA GLY A 38 -0.05 -3.20 17.22
C GLY A 38 0.78 -3.63 16.00
N ALA A 39 0.12 -3.98 14.90
CA ALA A 39 0.73 -4.50 13.68
C ALA A 39 0.92 -3.42 12.61
N TYR A 40 0.24 -2.28 12.69
CA TYR A 40 0.38 -1.22 11.69
C TYR A 40 1.67 -0.41 11.90
N VAL A 41 2.49 -0.26 10.85
CA VAL A 41 3.69 0.60 10.89
C VAL A 41 3.42 1.92 10.20
N PHE A 42 3.15 1.90 8.89
CA PHE A 42 2.77 3.08 8.09
C PHE A 42 2.13 2.63 6.77
N GLY A 43 1.48 3.54 6.05
CA GLY A 43 0.90 3.29 4.75
C GLY A 43 0.24 4.54 4.19
N GLY A 44 -0.04 4.54 2.88
CA GLY A 44 -0.65 5.67 2.19
C GLY A 44 -0.81 5.42 0.70
N GLY A 45 -1.58 6.32 0.07
CA GLY A 45 -1.67 6.42 -1.38
C GLY A 45 -0.46 7.14 -1.97
N ILE A 46 -0.15 6.83 -3.22
CA ILE A 46 0.86 7.51 -4.02
C ILE A 46 0.15 8.60 -4.80
N ASN A 47 0.63 9.85 -4.70
CA ASN A 47 0.10 10.94 -5.49
C ASN A 47 0.67 10.89 -6.92
N GLU A 48 -0.14 10.45 -7.87
CA GLU A 48 0.23 10.30 -9.29
C GLU A 48 0.47 11.65 -9.99
N ASP A 49 -0.05 12.76 -9.47
CA ASP A 49 0.16 14.10 -10.05
C ASP A 49 1.60 14.61 -9.84
N VAL A 50 2.38 13.93 -9.00
CA VAL A 50 3.76 14.28 -8.68
C VAL A 50 4.70 13.27 -9.33
N ALA A 51 5.52 13.75 -10.28
CA ALA A 51 6.51 12.91 -10.94
C ALA A 51 7.50 12.30 -9.92
N PRO A 52 7.77 10.99 -9.98
CA PRO A 52 8.72 10.35 -9.09
C PRO A 52 10.15 10.81 -9.39
N LEU A 53 11.00 10.81 -8.35
CA LEU A 53 12.41 11.14 -8.45
C LEU A 53 13.26 9.94 -8.04
N MET A 54 14.20 9.54 -8.89
CA MET A 54 15.25 8.59 -8.55
C MET A 54 16.48 9.35 -8.07
N VAL A 55 17.00 8.95 -6.91
CA VAL A 55 18.24 9.47 -6.34
C VAL A 55 19.29 8.37 -6.39
N ALA A 56 20.36 8.60 -7.15
CA ALA A 56 21.49 7.67 -7.23
C ALA A 56 22.45 7.82 -6.05
N ALA A 57 23.35 6.86 -5.87
CA ALA A 57 24.31 6.84 -4.76
C ALA A 57 25.30 8.03 -4.79
N ASP A 58 25.51 8.63 -5.95
CA ASP A 58 26.32 9.83 -6.15
C ASP A 58 25.52 11.15 -5.97
N ALA A 59 24.28 11.04 -5.46
CA ALA A 59 23.31 12.12 -5.31
C ALA A 59 22.77 12.74 -6.61
N THR A 60 22.97 12.10 -7.77
CA THR A 60 22.27 12.50 -9.00
C THR A 60 20.78 12.26 -8.87
N ILE A 61 19.96 13.26 -9.27
CA ILE A 61 18.50 13.19 -9.25
C ILE A 61 17.99 13.15 -10.69
N THR A 62 17.09 12.19 -11.00
CA THR A 62 16.41 12.11 -12.29
C THR A 62 14.91 11.95 -12.10
N ASN A 63 14.12 12.36 -13.10
CA ASN A 63 12.67 12.15 -13.14
C ASN A 63 12.29 10.76 -13.67
N GLU A 64 13.26 9.83 -13.69
CA GLU A 64 13.05 8.45 -14.10
C GLU A 64 12.92 7.57 -12.86
N THR A 65 12.35 6.38 -13.02
CA THR A 65 12.38 5.33 -12.00
C THR A 65 12.95 4.05 -12.58
N TYR A 66 13.08 3.01 -11.76
CA TYR A 66 13.44 1.69 -12.28
C TYR A 66 12.37 1.19 -13.25
N PRO A 67 12.72 0.41 -14.29
CA PRO A 67 11.74 -0.13 -15.24
C PRO A 67 10.57 -0.86 -14.57
N GLN A 68 10.83 -1.52 -13.43
CA GLN A 68 9.85 -2.28 -12.66
C GLN A 68 8.91 -1.40 -11.82
N THR A 69 9.29 -0.15 -11.55
CA THR A 69 8.53 0.83 -10.74
C THR A 69 8.06 2.01 -11.57
N LYS A 70 8.03 1.85 -12.90
CA LYS A 70 7.64 2.91 -13.81
C LYS A 70 6.18 3.31 -13.63
N GLU A 71 5.34 2.35 -13.26
CA GLU A 71 3.93 2.54 -12.89
C GLU A 71 3.71 2.15 -11.43
N PHE A 72 4.46 2.79 -10.52
CA PHE A 72 4.22 2.61 -9.09
C PHE A 72 3.10 3.56 -8.65
N ASP A 73 1.87 3.07 -8.70
CA ASP A 73 0.63 3.82 -8.49
C ASP A 73 -0.25 3.22 -7.36
N GLY A 74 -1.40 3.84 -7.11
CA GLY A 74 -2.38 3.36 -6.12
C GLY A 74 -1.91 3.61 -4.68
N GLY A 75 -1.77 2.55 -3.89
CA GLY A 75 -1.39 2.68 -2.47
C GLY A 75 -0.63 1.49 -1.91
N PHE A 76 -0.08 1.66 -0.72
CA PHE A 76 0.61 0.60 -0.02
C PHE A 76 0.45 0.71 1.49
N CYS A 77 0.64 -0.40 2.20
CA CYS A 77 0.79 -0.40 3.64
C CYS A 77 1.92 -1.31 4.08
N VAL A 78 2.55 -0.93 5.19
CA VAL A 78 3.60 -1.69 5.85
C VAL A 78 3.09 -2.16 7.20
N LEU A 79 3.05 -3.48 7.37
CA LEU A 79 2.62 -4.14 8.59
C LEU A 79 3.78 -4.87 9.25
N GLU A 80 3.79 -4.88 10.56
CA GLU A 80 4.65 -5.69 11.41
C GLU A 80 3.98 -7.03 11.70
N GLY A 81 4.70 -8.10 11.38
CA GLY A 81 4.29 -9.46 11.71
C GLY A 81 4.55 -9.80 13.17
N GLY A 82 3.47 -10.02 13.92
CA GLY A 82 3.48 -10.76 15.19
C GLY A 82 3.30 -12.26 14.96
N SER A 83 3.89 -13.10 15.83
CA SER A 83 3.92 -14.57 15.71
C SER A 83 2.55 -15.27 15.75
N GLN A 84 1.44 -14.54 15.95
CA GLN A 84 0.10 -15.07 16.21
C GLN A 84 -0.79 -15.15 14.96
N ARG A 85 -0.53 -14.36 13.90
CA ARG A 85 -1.36 -14.36 12.68
C ARG A 85 -0.56 -14.76 11.43
N PRO A 86 -1.06 -15.69 10.59
CA PRO A 86 -0.40 -16.04 9.34
C PRO A 86 -0.35 -14.86 8.37
N ARG A 87 0.82 -14.61 7.77
CA ARG A 87 1.06 -13.54 6.79
C ARG A 87 0.03 -13.48 5.66
N ARG A 88 -0.38 -14.65 5.14
CA ARG A 88 -1.36 -14.75 4.04
C ARG A 88 -2.75 -14.27 4.45
N GLN A 89 -3.13 -14.50 5.70
CA GLN A 89 -4.40 -14.03 6.26
C GLN A 89 -4.41 -12.50 6.34
N GLN A 90 -3.32 -11.94 6.85
CA GLN A 90 -3.14 -10.49 6.99
C GLN A 90 -3.13 -9.77 5.63
N ALA A 91 -2.51 -10.37 4.62
CA ALA A 91 -2.53 -9.85 3.25
C ALA A 91 -3.91 -9.92 2.60
N ARG A 92 -4.69 -10.97 2.89
CA ARG A 92 -6.05 -11.13 2.36
C ARG A 92 -7.00 -10.10 2.94
N GLU A 93 -7.02 -9.94 4.26
CA GLU A 93 -7.87 -8.95 4.94
C GLU A 93 -7.53 -7.51 4.50
N ALA A 94 -6.25 -7.20 4.32
CA ALA A 94 -5.82 -5.91 3.76
C ALA A 94 -6.26 -5.69 2.31
N SER A 95 -6.51 -6.77 1.55
CA SER A 95 -6.98 -6.71 0.17
C SER A 95 -8.50 -6.81 0.02
N ASP A 96 -9.23 -7.38 0.99
CA ASP A 96 -10.68 -7.58 0.93
C ASP A 96 -11.44 -6.24 1.02
N GLY A 97 -10.82 -5.19 1.54
CA GLY A 97 -11.38 -3.84 1.54
C GLY A 97 -11.19 -3.07 0.22
N LEU A 98 -10.60 -3.69 -0.81
CA LEU A 98 -10.20 -3.06 -2.08
C LEU A 98 -10.87 -3.68 -3.32
N HIS A 99 -11.89 -4.51 -3.11
CA HIS A 99 -12.78 -5.09 -4.13
C HIS A 99 -14.22 -4.84 -3.72
#